data_AF-A0A2R6FTI8-F1
#
_entry.id   AF-A0A2R6FTI8-F1
#
_cell.length_a   1.000
_cell.length_b   1.000
_cell.length_c   1.000
_cell.angle_alpha   90.00
_cell.angle_beta   90.00
_cell.angle_gamma   90.00
#
_symmetry.space_group_name_H-M   'P 1'
#
loop_
_entity.id
_entity.type
_entity.pdbx_description
1 polymer ?
#
loop_
_entity_poly.entity_id
_entity_poly.type
_entity_poly.pdbx_seq_one_letter_code
_entity_poly.pdbx_strand_id
1 'polypeptide(L)'
;MPDRTDDGDSIAENGVDNKPTIACSRCDREWDLDYELDELHAGNGAIEQFALDHRQHTGHFPDDVTPWLAECRRCPGHEAFLAERPARRWAEAHARHTRHDVVLQHASIDGTTTVELASR
;
A
#
# COMPACT_ATOMS: atom_id res chain seq x y z
N MET A 1 -51.64 -33.70 -15.80
CA MET A 1 -50.30 -34.24 -15.47
C MET A 1 -49.30 -33.15 -15.76
N PRO A 2 -48.61 -32.58 -14.77
CA PRO A 2 -47.47 -31.70 -14.98
C PRO A 2 -46.16 -32.51 -14.92
N ASP A 3 -45.27 -32.29 -15.87
CA ASP A 3 -43.87 -32.76 -15.87
C ASP A 3 -43.08 -31.54 -16.40
N ARG A 4 -42.58 -30.61 -15.55
CA ARG A 4 -41.31 -30.68 -14.79
C ARG A 4 -40.22 -31.30 -15.68
N THR A 5 -39.25 -30.55 -16.22
CA THR A 5 -38.32 -29.67 -15.50
C THR A 5 -37.83 -28.60 -16.47
N ASP A 6 -38.02 -27.33 -16.10
CA ASP A 6 -37.21 -26.23 -16.65
C ASP A 6 -35.88 -26.35 -15.91
N ASP A 7 -34.99 -27.17 -16.48
CA ASP A 7 -33.63 -27.32 -16.00
C ASP A 7 -32.97 -25.96 -16.16
N GLY A 8 -32.90 -25.25 -15.04
CA GLY A 8 -32.13 -24.04 -14.88
C GLY A 8 -30.72 -24.30 -15.39
N ASP A 9 -30.46 -23.79 -16.59
CA ASP A 9 -29.12 -23.49 -17.04
C ASP A 9 -28.66 -22.37 -16.12
N SER A 10 -28.15 -22.83 -14.98
CA SER A 10 -27.41 -22.07 -14.02
C SER A 10 -26.32 -21.42 -14.84
N ILE A 11 -26.49 -20.13 -15.14
CA ILE A 11 -25.41 -19.30 -15.60
C ILE A 11 -24.35 -19.55 -14.55
N ALA A 12 -23.35 -20.36 -14.90
CA ALA A 12 -22.14 -20.46 -14.13
C ALA A 12 -21.60 -19.03 -14.19
N GLU A 13 -22.00 -18.26 -13.18
CA GLU A 13 -21.30 -17.11 -12.68
C GLU A 13 -19.90 -17.64 -12.42
N ASN A 14 -19.10 -17.62 -13.49
CA ASN A 14 -17.66 -17.63 -13.41
C ASN A 14 -17.37 -16.30 -12.74
N GLY A 15 -17.62 -16.27 -11.42
CA GLY A 15 -17.26 -15.24 -10.49
C GLY A 15 -15.76 -15.23 -10.51
N VAL A 16 -15.21 -14.58 -11.53
CA VAL A 16 -13.96 -13.88 -11.39
C VAL A 16 -14.18 -13.00 -10.17
N ASP A 17 -13.69 -13.48 -9.05
CA ASP A 17 -13.56 -12.67 -7.87
C ASP A 17 -12.60 -11.55 -8.27
N ASN A 18 -13.17 -10.45 -8.80
CA ASN A 18 -12.42 -9.29 -9.27
C ASN A 18 -11.95 -8.45 -8.07
N LYS A 19 -11.81 -9.09 -6.93
CA LYS A 19 -11.40 -8.45 -5.71
C LYS A 19 -9.88 -8.37 -5.73
N PRO A 20 -9.34 -7.20 -5.36
CA PRO A 20 -7.91 -7.04 -5.25
C PRO A 20 -7.42 -7.99 -4.16
N THR A 21 -6.39 -8.77 -4.49
CA THR A 21 -5.68 -9.63 -3.55
C THR A 21 -4.33 -9.00 -3.22
N ILE A 22 -3.78 -9.37 -2.06
CA ILE A 22 -2.48 -8.90 -1.62
C ILE A 22 -1.66 -10.05 -1.03
N ALA A 23 -0.41 -10.17 -1.46
CA ALA A 23 0.50 -11.21 -1.04
C ALA A 23 1.60 -10.68 -0.13
N CYS A 24 2.05 -11.51 0.79
CA CYS A 24 3.22 -11.25 1.61
C CYS A 24 4.06 -12.52 1.76
N SER A 25 5.16 -12.59 0.99
CA SER A 25 6.15 -13.66 1.04
C SER A 25 6.80 -13.80 2.41
N ARG A 26 6.91 -12.72 3.20
CA ARG A 26 7.43 -12.78 4.58
C ARG A 26 6.51 -13.49 5.55
N CYS A 27 5.20 -13.46 5.27
CA CYS A 27 4.19 -14.12 6.08
C CYS A 27 3.70 -15.43 5.45
N ASP A 28 4.24 -15.80 4.28
CA ASP A 28 3.83 -16.92 3.42
C ASP A 28 2.31 -17.00 3.23
N ARG A 29 1.66 -15.85 3.04
CA ARG A 29 0.19 -15.73 2.97
C ARG A 29 -0.26 -14.71 1.95
N GLU A 30 -1.46 -14.94 1.44
CA GLU A 30 -2.20 -14.07 0.54
C GLU A 30 -3.60 -13.84 1.14
N TRP A 31 -4.13 -12.64 0.95
CA TRP A 31 -5.43 -12.23 1.44
C TRP A 31 -6.26 -11.57 0.35
N ASP A 32 -7.53 -11.94 0.29
CA ASP A 32 -8.55 -11.23 -0.47
C ASP A 32 -9.01 -10.02 0.35
N LEU A 33 -9.08 -8.84 -0.27
CA LEU A 33 -9.44 -7.58 0.42
C LEU A 33 -10.96 -7.41 0.61
N ASP A 34 -11.66 -8.53 0.79
CA ASP A 34 -13.10 -8.61 1.05
C ASP A 34 -13.51 -7.75 2.24
N TYR A 35 -12.80 -7.94 3.35
CA TYR A 35 -13.08 -7.26 4.60
C TYR A 35 -12.90 -5.74 4.45
N GLU A 36 -11.82 -5.31 3.83
CA GLU A 36 -11.51 -3.90 3.62
C GLU A 36 -12.53 -3.22 2.69
N LEU A 37 -12.98 -3.93 1.66
CA LEU A 37 -13.92 -3.40 0.68
C LEU A 37 -15.37 -3.40 1.20
N ASP A 38 -15.81 -4.51 1.78
CA ASP A 38 -17.23 -4.73 2.09
C ASP A 38 -17.56 -4.30 3.53
N GLU A 39 -16.67 -4.54 4.50
CA GLU A 39 -16.91 -4.17 5.89
C GLU A 39 -16.39 -2.76 6.20
N LEU A 40 -15.15 -2.44 5.82
CA LEU A 40 -14.55 -1.12 6.09
C LEU A 40 -14.90 -0.07 5.04
N HIS A 41 -15.54 -0.44 3.93
CA HIS A 41 -15.93 0.46 2.84
C HIS A 41 -14.74 1.30 2.32
N ALA A 42 -13.54 0.73 2.34
CA ALA A 42 -12.31 1.44 1.98
C ALA A 42 -12.24 1.80 0.48
N GLY A 43 -13.00 1.09 -0.36
CA GLY A 43 -13.04 1.30 -1.80
C GLY A 43 -11.64 1.28 -2.41
N ASN A 44 -11.26 2.34 -3.14
CA ASN A 44 -9.95 2.47 -3.78
C ASN A 44 -8.77 2.51 -2.78
N GLY A 45 -9.03 2.67 -1.48
CA GLY A 45 -8.03 2.69 -0.41
C GLY A 45 -7.84 1.36 0.31
N ALA A 46 -8.48 0.26 -0.13
CA ALA A 46 -8.42 -1.04 0.56
C ALA A 46 -6.98 -1.56 0.71
N ILE A 47 -6.18 -1.54 -0.37
CA ILE A 47 -4.76 -1.92 -0.34
C ILE A 47 -3.98 -1.04 0.65
N GLU A 48 -4.24 0.27 0.66
CA GLU A 48 -3.55 1.21 1.55
C GLU A 48 -3.87 0.90 3.02
N GLN A 49 -5.14 0.67 3.35
CA GLN A 49 -5.57 0.34 4.71
C GLN A 49 -4.98 -0.99 5.18
N PHE A 50 -5.07 -2.04 4.36
CA PHE A 50 -4.46 -3.34 4.68
C PHE A 50 -2.97 -3.18 4.93
N ALA A 51 -2.25 -2.44 4.08
CA ALA A 51 -0.82 -2.23 4.23
C ALA A 51 -0.46 -1.50 5.54
N LEU A 52 -1.26 -0.52 5.95
CA LEU A 52 -1.09 0.19 7.22
C LEU A 52 -1.40 -0.69 8.43
N ASP A 53 -2.40 -1.56 8.34
CA ASP A 53 -2.72 -2.49 9.42
C ASP A 53 -1.66 -3.59 9.53
N HIS A 54 -1.33 -4.23 8.40
CA HIS A 54 -0.34 -5.31 8.33
C HIS A 54 1.02 -4.85 8.86
N ARG A 55 1.48 -3.65 8.50
CA ARG A 55 2.75 -3.11 9.06
C ARG A 55 2.69 -2.85 10.55
N GLN A 56 1.54 -2.45 11.09
CA GLN A 56 1.39 -2.19 12.52
C GLN A 56 1.43 -3.51 13.32
N HIS A 57 0.90 -4.59 12.75
CA HIS A 57 0.89 -5.91 13.36
C HIS A 57 2.19 -6.70 13.14
N THR A 58 2.83 -6.56 11.97
CA THR A 58 3.97 -7.42 11.56
C THR A 58 5.31 -6.69 11.43
N GLY A 59 5.30 -5.36 11.47
CA GLY A 59 6.50 -4.52 11.33
C GLY A 59 7.03 -4.39 9.89
N HIS A 60 6.31 -4.90 8.88
CA HIS A 60 6.71 -4.77 7.47
C HIS A 60 5.50 -4.55 6.55
N PHE A 61 5.76 -4.04 5.34
CA PHE A 61 4.73 -3.94 4.30
C PHE A 61 4.61 -5.26 3.51
N PRO A 62 3.42 -5.58 2.99
CA PRO A 62 3.23 -6.68 2.03
C PRO A 62 3.95 -6.40 0.70
N ASP A 63 4.12 -7.43 -0.12
CA ASP A 63 5.02 -7.40 -1.28
C ASP A 63 4.50 -6.48 -2.39
N ASP A 64 3.18 -6.43 -2.57
CA ASP A 64 2.53 -5.59 -3.58
C ASP A 64 2.51 -4.10 -3.20
N VAL A 65 3.03 -3.75 -2.03
CA VAL A 65 3.05 -2.38 -1.53
C VAL A 65 4.49 -1.89 -1.42
N THR A 66 4.85 -0.99 -2.32
CA THR A 66 6.12 -0.29 -2.30
C THR A 66 5.93 1.09 -1.67
N PRO A 67 6.25 1.29 -0.38
CA PRO A 67 6.14 2.61 0.23
C PRO A 67 7.22 3.57 -0.30
N TRP A 68 6.94 4.86 -0.19
CA TRP A 68 7.91 5.92 -0.24
C TRP A 68 8.72 5.95 1.06
N LEU A 69 10.01 5.68 0.96
CA LEU A 69 10.94 5.73 2.07
C LEU A 69 11.62 7.10 2.10
N ALA A 70 11.47 7.81 3.21
CA ALA A 70 12.16 9.05 3.50
C ALA A 70 13.29 8.78 4.50
N GLU A 71 14.52 8.81 4.00
CA GLU A 71 15.72 8.47 4.75
C GLU A 71 16.59 9.70 4.97
N CYS A 72 16.77 10.09 6.22
CA CYS A 72 17.74 11.11 6.59
C CYS A 72 19.07 10.43 6.89
N ARG A 73 20.12 10.67 6.09
CA ARG A 73 21.45 10.04 6.25
C ARG A 73 22.14 10.35 7.59
N ARG A 74 21.63 11.34 8.34
CA ARG A 74 22.19 11.79 9.62
C ARG A 74 21.35 11.39 10.83
N CYS A 75 20.11 10.94 10.64
CA CYS A 75 19.24 10.52 11.73
C CYS A 75 19.14 9.00 11.75
N PRO A 76 19.01 8.39 12.94
CA PRO A 76 18.87 6.94 13.06
C PRO A 76 17.49 6.41 12.60
N GLY A 77 16.55 7.29 12.24
CA GLY A 77 15.19 6.93 11.82
C GLY A 77 14.92 7.24 10.36
N HIS A 78 14.23 6.32 9.68
CA HIS A 78 13.57 6.51 8.39
C HIS A 78 12.05 6.50 8.59
N GLU A 79 11.32 7.14 7.68
CA GLU A 79 9.86 7.17 7.70
C GLU A 79 9.30 6.62 6.39
N ALA A 80 8.18 5.88 6.47
CA ALA A 80 7.59 5.22 5.32
C ALA A 80 6.15 5.70 5.07
N PHE A 81 5.88 6.10 3.83
CA PHE A 81 4.60 6.66 3.40
C PHE A 81 4.03 5.88 2.22
N LEU A 82 2.71 5.80 2.12
CA LEU A 82 2.05 5.13 0.99
C LEU A 82 1.86 6.03 -0.24
N ALA A 83 2.17 7.32 -0.11
CA ALA A 83 2.10 8.29 -1.19
C ALA A 83 3.30 9.23 -1.20
N GLU A 84 3.68 9.69 -2.40
CA GLU A 84 4.82 10.60 -2.59
C GLU A 84 4.64 11.93 -1.86
N ARG A 85 3.46 12.54 -2.01
CA ARG A 85 3.18 13.89 -1.48
C ARG A 85 3.43 14.00 0.03
N PRO A 86 2.87 13.12 0.89
CA PRO A 86 3.18 13.16 2.32
C PRO A 86 4.66 12.87 2.61
N ALA A 87 5.30 11.96 1.87
CA ALA A 87 6.73 11.69 2.01
C ALA A 87 7.58 12.93 1.74
N ARG A 88 7.31 13.62 0.62
CA ARG A 88 8.01 14.83 0.21
C ARG A 88 7.79 15.97 1.20
N ARG A 89 6.56 16.19 1.65
CA ARG A 89 6.25 17.21 2.66
C ARG A 89 6.99 16.94 3.97
N TRP A 90 7.07 15.68 4.41
CA TRP A 90 7.86 15.30 5.58
C TRP A 90 9.35 15.58 5.36
N ALA A 91 9.90 15.19 4.21
CA ALA A 91 11.31 15.41 3.87
C ALA A 91 11.67 16.90 3.87
N GLU A 92 10.86 17.74 3.23
CA GLU A 92 11.03 19.20 3.21
C GLU A 92 10.98 19.80 4.63
N ALA A 93 10.01 19.39 5.45
CA ALA A 93 9.88 19.86 6.82
C ALA A 93 11.07 19.41 7.69
N HIS A 94 11.49 18.15 7.54
CA HIS A 94 12.64 17.59 8.25
C HIS A 94 13.92 18.32 7.87
N ALA A 95 14.19 18.49 6.58
CA ALA A 95 15.35 19.21 6.08
C ALA A 95 15.38 20.65 6.62
N ARG A 96 14.24 21.35 6.61
CA ARG A 96 14.14 22.70 7.17
C ARG A 96 14.46 22.78 8.67
N HIS A 97 13.99 21.83 9.46
CA HIS A 97 14.16 21.86 10.92
C HIS A 97 15.53 21.37 11.38
N THR A 98 16.06 20.35 10.73
CA THR A 98 17.31 19.69 11.13
C THR A 98 18.52 20.16 10.33
N ARG A 99 18.29 20.79 9.18
CA ARG A 99 19.32 21.08 8.17
C ARG A 99 20.01 19.82 7.64
N HIS A 100 19.31 18.69 7.65
CA HIS A 100 19.81 17.44 7.10
C HIS A 100 19.21 17.19 5.73
N ASP A 101 19.99 16.60 4.83
CA ASP A 101 19.48 16.16 3.54
C ASP A 101 18.69 14.87 3.71
N VAL A 102 17.52 14.83 3.08
CA VAL A 102 16.61 13.68 3.13
C VAL A 102 16.52 13.08 1.74
N VAL A 103 16.68 11.76 1.69
CA VAL A 103 16.62 10.97 0.47
C VAL A 103 15.26 10.31 0.40
N LEU A 104 14.51 10.55 -0.69
CA LEU A 104 13.26 9.89 -0.99
C LEU A 104 13.49 8.76 -2.01
N GLN A 105 13.04 7.56 -1.65
CA GLN A 105 13.15 6.36 -2.48
C GLN A 105 11.77 5.71 -2.61
N HIS A 106 11.49 5.14 -3.78
CA HIS A 106 10.30 4.35 -4.04
C HIS A 106 10.68 3.23 -5.01
N ALA A 107 10.32 1.98 -4.72
CA ALA A 107 10.89 0.84 -5.45
C ALA A 107 10.52 0.80 -6.94
N SER A 108 9.40 1.41 -7.34
CA SER A 108 8.99 1.52 -8.75
C SER A 108 9.68 2.67 -9.50
N ILE A 109 10.40 3.56 -8.82
CA ILE A 109 11.07 4.71 -9.43
C ILE A 109 12.56 4.53 -9.19
N ASP A 110 13.29 4.12 -10.24
CA ASP A 110 14.75 3.99 -10.21
C ASP A 110 15.48 5.32 -9.90
N GLY A 111 14.74 6.43 -9.83
CA GLY A 111 15.23 7.75 -9.43
C GLY A 111 15.08 8.01 -7.93
N THR A 112 16.22 8.04 -7.23
CA THR A 112 16.29 8.61 -5.89
C THR A 112 16.12 10.13 -5.96
N THR A 113 15.14 10.68 -5.25
CA THR A 113 14.95 12.13 -5.15
C THR A 113 15.59 12.64 -3.87
N THR A 114 16.61 13.49 -3.97
CA THR A 114 17.21 14.12 -2.79
C THR A 114 16.54 15.45 -2.52
N VAL A 115 16.00 15.61 -1.32
CA VAL A 115 15.46 16.87 -0.83
C VAL A 115 16.57 17.54 -0.01
N GLU A 116 17.21 18.50 -0.65
CA GLU A 116 18.20 19.37 -0.02
C GLU A 116 17.50 20.55 0.67
N LEU A 117 18.21 21.21 1.58
CA LEU A 117 17.80 22.55 1.99
C LEU A 117 17.71 23.44 0.75
N ALA A 118 16.53 24.01 0.50
CA ALA A 118 16.41 25.15 -0.41
C ALA A 118 17.31 26.26 0.15
N SER A 119 18.51 26.40 -0.42
CA SER A 119 19.45 27.45 -0.07
C SER A 119 18.74 28.78 -0.31
N ARG A 120 18.59 29.54 0.78
CA ARG A 120 18.06 30.90 0.75
C ARG A 120 19.04 31.86 0.09
#